data_AF-A0A3C0UUV3-F1
#
_entry.id   AF-A0A3C0UUV3-F1
#
_cell.length_a   1.000
_cell.length_b   1.000
_cell.length_c   1.000
_cell.angle_alpha   90.00
_cell.angle_beta   90.00
_cell.angle_gamma   90.00
#
_symmetry.space_group_name_H-M   'P 1'
#
loop_
_entity.id
_entity.type
_entity.pdbx_description
1 polymer ?
#
loop_
_entity_poly.entity_id
_entity_poly.type
_entity_poly.pdbx_seq_one_letter_code
_entity_poly.pdbx_strand_id
1 'polypeptide(L)'
;MKVMNSSLNFGADRGLINEIAKHEAQHVAFLKSALGASAVAKPEFDFTAKGAFPNPYTNYPVFLTLAQAFEDTGVRAYKGQAPNLASNRDILEAALRIHSVEARHAGEIRIIRSMSAYASEMNTGGVPAAIYARENNTTHVAGVDIVALSQPKLLFQNSASQMRAMKFAQDSFDEPLTKEEVLAIAGPFIK
;
A
#
# COMPACT_ATOMS: atom_id res chain seq x y z
N MET A 1 -11.31 -0.17 8.32
CA MET A 1 -11.80 -1.57 8.30
C MET A 1 -12.71 -1.85 9.50
N LYS A 2 -14.04 -1.70 9.43
CA LYS A 2 -14.93 -1.97 10.59
C LYS A 2 -15.59 -3.34 10.41
N VAL A 3 -15.15 -4.32 11.20
CA VAL A 3 -15.48 -5.76 11.08
C VAL A 3 -16.88 -6.11 11.62
N MET A 4 -17.52 -5.20 12.36
CA MET A 4 -18.65 -5.52 13.25
C MET A 4 -19.97 -5.95 12.58
N ASN A 5 -20.13 -5.79 11.26
CA ASN A 5 -21.32 -6.25 10.51
C ASN A 5 -20.99 -7.24 9.37
N SER A 6 -19.82 -7.87 9.42
CA SER A 6 -19.40 -8.83 8.38
C SER A 6 -19.69 -10.27 8.79
N SER A 7 -20.12 -11.12 7.85
CA SER A 7 -20.22 -12.58 8.05
C SER A 7 -18.93 -13.29 7.63
N LEU A 8 -17.82 -12.55 7.56
CA LEU A 8 -16.52 -13.05 7.14
C LEU A 8 -15.95 -14.03 8.17
N ASN A 9 -15.54 -15.20 7.69
CA ASN A 9 -14.76 -16.14 8.49
C ASN A 9 -13.27 -15.86 8.32
N PHE A 10 -12.70 -15.09 9.24
CA PHE A 10 -11.28 -14.74 9.25
C PHE A 10 -10.35 -15.87 9.71
N GLY A 11 -10.88 -16.98 10.26
CA GLY A 11 -10.06 -18.09 10.73
C GLY A 11 -8.89 -17.67 11.60
N ALA A 12 -7.68 -18.15 11.27
CA ALA A 12 -6.43 -17.83 11.95
C ALA A 12 -5.99 -16.36 11.77
N ASP A 13 -6.43 -15.68 10.72
CA ASP A 13 -6.00 -14.32 10.37
C ASP A 13 -6.72 -13.25 11.20
N ARG A 14 -7.75 -13.64 11.98
CA ARG A 14 -8.58 -12.72 12.77
C ARG A 14 -7.76 -11.82 13.69
N GLY A 15 -6.73 -12.37 14.34
CA GLY A 15 -5.87 -11.61 15.25
C GLY A 15 -5.16 -10.47 14.53
N LEU A 16 -4.50 -10.81 13.42
CA LEU A 16 -3.78 -9.88 12.56
C LEU A 16 -4.71 -8.80 11.98
N ILE A 17 -5.86 -9.19 11.40
CA ILE A 17 -6.81 -8.25 10.79
C ILE A 17 -7.39 -7.28 11.83
N ASN A 18 -7.64 -7.75 13.06
CA ASN A 18 -8.07 -6.87 14.13
C ASN A 18 -6.97 -5.89 14.56
N GLU A 19 -5.71 -6.30 14.54
CA GLU A 19 -4.59 -5.42 14.90
C GLU A 19 -4.37 -4.33 13.85
N ILE A 20 -4.37 -4.69 12.56
CA ILE A 20 -4.38 -3.75 11.44
C ILE A 20 -5.53 -2.74 11.63
N ALA A 21 -6.75 -3.22 11.88
CA ALA A 21 -7.90 -2.34 12.09
C ALA A 21 -7.75 -1.36 13.28
N LYS A 22 -7.01 -1.73 14.34
CA LYS A 22 -6.70 -0.82 15.45
C LYS A 22 -5.67 0.22 15.05
N HIS A 23 -4.60 -0.18 14.36
CA HIS A 23 -3.60 0.74 13.84
C HIS A 23 -4.25 1.77 12.90
N GLU A 24 -5.13 1.34 11.99
CA GLU A 24 -5.88 2.25 11.11
C GLU A 24 -6.72 3.28 11.89
N ALA A 25 -7.35 2.85 12.98
CA ALA A 25 -8.10 3.77 13.85
C ALA A 25 -7.18 4.79 14.55
N GLN A 26 -5.98 4.36 14.97
CA GLN A 26 -4.98 5.22 15.58
C GLN A 26 -4.39 6.21 14.56
N HIS A 27 -4.10 5.78 13.33
CA HIS A 27 -3.63 6.64 12.24
C HIS A 27 -4.66 7.75 11.96
N VAL A 28 -5.94 7.40 11.82
CA VAL A 28 -7.03 8.36 11.62
C VAL A 28 -7.15 9.32 12.80
N ALA A 29 -7.05 8.84 14.04
CA ALA A 29 -7.11 9.69 15.23
C ALA A 29 -5.94 10.69 15.27
N PHE A 30 -4.73 10.23 14.97
CA PHE A 30 -3.55 11.08 14.83
C PHE A 30 -3.75 12.16 13.76
N LEU A 31 -4.16 11.78 12.54
CA LEU A 31 -4.38 12.72 11.43
C LEU A 31 -5.44 13.77 11.77
N LYS A 32 -6.54 13.37 12.41
CA LYS A 32 -7.56 14.32 12.88
C LYS A 32 -7.01 15.30 13.91
N SER A 33 -6.20 14.82 14.85
CA SER A 33 -5.55 15.67 15.84
C SER A 33 -4.56 16.65 15.19
N ALA A 34 -3.77 16.19 14.22
CA ALA A 34 -2.78 17.01 13.53
C ALA A 34 -3.43 18.08 12.63
N LEU A 35 -4.55 17.76 11.98
CA LEU A 35 -5.27 18.67 11.09
C LEU A 35 -6.21 19.63 11.81
N GLY A 36 -6.70 19.28 13.01
CA GLY A 36 -7.63 20.10 13.77
C GLY A 36 -8.89 20.45 12.97
N ALA A 37 -9.21 21.74 12.88
CA ALA A 37 -10.36 22.22 12.11
C ALA A 37 -10.26 21.96 10.59
N SER A 38 -9.05 21.73 10.08
CA SER A 38 -8.82 21.38 8.68
C SER A 38 -9.05 19.90 8.38
N ALA A 39 -9.36 19.08 9.40
CA ALA A 39 -9.63 17.66 9.21
C ALA A 39 -10.90 17.48 8.37
N VAL A 40 -10.79 16.69 7.29
CA VAL A 40 -11.93 16.39 6.43
C VAL A 40 -12.90 15.45 7.18
N ALA A 41 -14.20 15.71 7.03
CA ALA A 41 -15.23 14.82 7.56
C ALA A 41 -15.10 13.41 6.97
N LYS A 42 -15.37 12.39 7.79
CA LYS A 42 -15.32 11.00 7.31
C LYS A 42 -16.38 10.82 6.21
N PRO A 43 -16.00 10.41 4.98
CA PRO A 43 -16.98 10.16 3.94
C PRO A 43 -17.78 8.87 4.20
N GLU A 44 -18.88 8.73 3.48
CA GLU A 44 -19.51 7.43 3.31
C GLU A 44 -18.73 6.62 2.28
N PHE A 45 -18.67 5.30 2.48
CA PHE A 45 -17.89 4.41 1.61
C PHE A 45 -18.81 3.40 0.92
N ASP A 46 -18.56 3.17 -0.38
CA ASP A 46 -19.02 2.02 -1.14
C ASP A 46 -17.86 1.06 -1.40
N PHE A 47 -17.66 0.09 -0.51
CA PHE A 47 -16.60 -0.92 -0.66
C PHE A 47 -16.84 -1.89 -1.83
N THR A 48 -17.98 -1.83 -2.51
CA THR A 48 -18.19 -2.60 -3.74
C THR A 48 -17.63 -1.90 -4.98
N ALA A 49 -17.28 -0.61 -4.88
CA ALA A 49 -16.94 0.27 -6.00
C ALA A 49 -17.93 0.09 -7.16
N LYS A 50 -19.22 0.35 -6.91
CA LYS A 50 -20.30 0.20 -7.89
C LYS A 50 -20.41 -1.22 -8.47
N GLY A 51 -20.08 -2.23 -7.66
CA GLY A 51 -20.18 -3.65 -8.01
C GLY A 51 -18.91 -4.29 -8.58
N ALA A 52 -17.82 -3.55 -8.77
CA ALA A 52 -16.54 -4.10 -9.23
C ALA A 52 -15.94 -5.12 -8.23
N PHE A 53 -16.20 -4.94 -6.93
CA PHE A 53 -15.81 -5.85 -5.85
C PHE A 53 -17.06 -6.39 -5.15
N PRO A 54 -17.67 -7.48 -5.68
CA PRO A 54 -18.94 -7.96 -5.14
C PRO A 54 -18.76 -8.60 -3.75
N ASN A 55 -19.71 -8.32 -2.85
CA ASN A 55 -19.85 -8.96 -1.54
C ASN A 55 -18.61 -8.84 -0.61
N PRO A 56 -17.99 -7.66 -0.45
CA PRO A 56 -16.75 -7.51 0.31
C PRO A 56 -16.89 -7.79 1.82
N TYR A 57 -18.13 -7.88 2.32
CA TYR A 57 -18.45 -8.17 3.73
C TYR A 57 -18.84 -9.63 4.01
N THR A 58 -18.89 -10.47 2.98
CA THR A 58 -19.24 -11.89 3.10
C THR A 58 -18.31 -12.80 2.29
N ASN A 59 -17.52 -12.24 1.37
CA ASN A 59 -16.52 -12.93 0.57
C ASN A 59 -15.10 -12.54 1.04
N TYR A 60 -14.43 -13.48 1.72
CA TYR A 60 -13.11 -13.25 2.32
C TYR A 60 -11.99 -12.99 1.30
N PRO A 61 -11.90 -13.72 0.17
CA PRO A 61 -11.00 -13.35 -0.92
C PRO A 61 -11.18 -11.92 -1.45
N VAL A 62 -12.42 -11.45 -1.61
CA VAL A 62 -12.69 -10.06 -2.06
C VAL A 62 -12.27 -9.06 -0.98
N PHE A 63 -12.57 -9.35 0.29
CA PHE A 63 -12.08 -8.55 1.41
C PHE A 63 -10.56 -8.42 1.41
N LEU A 64 -9.81 -9.52 1.26
CA LEU A 64 -8.35 -9.49 1.23
C LEU A 64 -7.80 -8.74 -0.01
N THR A 65 -8.50 -8.83 -1.14
CA THR A 65 -8.16 -8.05 -2.35
C THR A 65 -8.27 -6.56 -2.09
N LEU A 66 -9.35 -6.12 -1.45
CA LEU A 66 -9.53 -4.73 -1.06
C LEU A 66 -8.56 -4.29 0.02
N ALA A 67 -8.30 -5.14 1.02
CA ALA A 67 -7.32 -4.87 2.06
C ALA A 67 -5.95 -4.58 1.43
N GLN A 68 -5.46 -5.46 0.55
CA GLN A 68 -4.20 -5.22 -0.16
C GLN A 68 -4.24 -3.91 -0.95
N ALA A 69 -5.34 -3.66 -1.68
CA ALA A 69 -5.47 -2.44 -2.47
C ALA A 69 -5.34 -1.17 -1.62
N PHE A 70 -5.99 -1.13 -0.45
CA PHE A 70 -5.98 0.03 0.43
C PHE A 70 -4.64 0.21 1.15
N GLU A 71 -4.07 -0.86 1.73
CA GLU A 71 -2.77 -0.77 2.41
C GLU A 71 -1.68 -0.35 1.40
N ASP A 72 -1.66 -0.92 0.19
CA ASP A 72 -0.69 -0.57 -0.86
C ASP A 72 -0.86 0.87 -1.33
N THR A 73 -2.11 1.34 -1.46
CA THR A 73 -2.39 2.75 -1.75
C THR A 73 -1.92 3.66 -0.62
N GLY A 74 -2.13 3.25 0.64
CA GLY A 74 -1.74 3.98 1.85
C GLY A 74 -0.23 4.19 1.92
N VAL A 75 0.55 3.11 1.80
CA VAL A 75 2.03 3.14 1.74
C VAL A 75 2.49 4.21 0.76
N ARG A 76 1.97 4.17 -0.45
CA ARG A 76 2.41 5.02 -1.55
C ARG A 76 1.90 6.46 -1.45
N ALA A 77 0.72 6.67 -0.86
CA ALA A 77 0.17 7.98 -0.57
C ALA A 77 1.00 8.72 0.50
N TYR A 78 1.36 8.02 1.60
CA TYR A 78 2.23 8.60 2.63
C TYR A 78 3.60 8.99 2.06
N LYS A 79 4.20 8.11 1.24
CA LYS A 79 5.48 8.41 0.58
C LYS A 79 5.36 9.62 -0.36
N GLY A 80 4.29 9.70 -1.15
CA GLY A 80 4.05 10.81 -2.08
C GLY A 80 3.82 12.16 -1.41
N GLN A 81 3.25 12.17 -0.21
CA GLN A 81 3.00 13.40 0.54
C GLN A 81 4.16 13.82 1.45
N ALA A 82 5.14 12.95 1.71
CA ALA A 82 6.28 13.26 2.58
C ALA A 82 7.02 14.57 2.21
N PRO A 83 7.27 14.90 0.92
CA PRO A 83 7.91 16.17 0.56
C PRO A 83 7.12 17.41 1.01
N ASN A 84 5.79 17.34 1.04
CA ASN A 84 4.93 18.44 1.48
C ASN A 84 4.98 18.68 3.00
N LEU A 85 5.55 17.73 3.75
CA LEU A 85 5.71 17.82 5.21
C LEU A 85 7.12 18.24 5.62
N ALA A 86 8.03 18.48 4.66
CA ALA A 86 9.45 18.75 4.93
C ALA A 86 9.69 19.94 5.87
N SER A 87 8.81 20.93 5.88
CA SER A 87 8.90 22.10 6.77
C SER A 87 8.42 21.85 8.20
N ASN A 88 7.74 20.74 8.47
CA ASN A 88 7.26 20.35 9.80
C ASN A 88 7.82 18.97 10.18
N ARG A 89 8.98 18.98 10.84
CA ARG A 89 9.75 17.76 11.14
C ARG A 89 8.98 16.76 12.01
N ASP A 90 8.22 17.23 12.99
CA ASP A 90 7.48 16.35 13.91
C ASP A 90 6.36 15.61 13.17
N ILE A 91 5.64 16.32 12.28
CA ILE A 91 4.58 15.73 11.46
C ILE A 91 5.17 14.83 10.37
N LEU A 92 6.30 15.21 9.76
CA LEU A 92 7.01 14.35 8.81
C LEU A 92 7.47 13.06 9.48
N GLU A 93 8.07 13.11 10.66
CA GLU A 93 8.50 11.93 11.40
C GLU A 93 7.33 11.01 11.72
N ALA A 94 6.21 11.58 12.20
CA ALA A 94 5.00 10.79 12.43
C ALA A 94 4.46 10.14 11.15
N ALA A 95 4.44 10.87 10.02
CA ALA A 95 4.02 10.34 8.72
C ALA A 95 4.92 9.20 8.23
N LEU A 96 6.25 9.31 8.42
CA LEU A 96 7.21 8.27 8.06
C LEU A 96 7.05 7.01 8.94
N ARG A 97 6.73 7.19 10.23
CA ARG A 97 6.42 6.05 11.12
C ARG A 97 5.17 5.32 10.64
N ILE A 98 4.10 6.05 10.31
CA ILE A 98 2.87 5.47 9.78
C ILE A 98 3.15 4.74 8.46
N HIS A 99 3.85 5.38 7.52
CA HIS A 99 4.28 4.75 6.27
C HIS A 99 4.94 3.38 6.47
N SER A 100 5.83 3.26 7.47
CA SER A 100 6.47 1.98 7.79
C SER A 100 5.52 0.92 8.38
N VAL A 101 4.45 1.34 9.06
CA VAL A 101 3.42 0.44 9.61
C VAL A 101 2.52 -0.06 8.48
N GLU A 102 2.03 0.84 7.62
CA GLU A 102 1.26 0.52 6.42
C GLU A 102 2.02 -0.50 5.53
N ALA A 103 3.35 -0.33 5.38
CA ALA A 103 4.16 -1.25 4.59
C ALA A 103 4.21 -2.67 5.19
N ARG A 104 4.18 -2.80 6.52
CA ARG A 104 4.08 -4.10 7.20
C ARG A 104 2.70 -4.71 7.01
N HIS A 105 1.64 -3.93 7.18
CA HIS A 105 0.28 -4.39 6.92
C HIS A 105 0.11 -4.92 5.49
N ALA A 106 0.57 -4.15 4.50
CA ALA A 106 0.57 -4.53 3.09
C ALA A 106 1.27 -5.88 2.86
N GLY A 107 2.48 -6.04 3.42
CA GLY A 107 3.24 -7.30 3.35
C GLY A 107 2.52 -8.48 4.01
N GLU A 108 1.95 -8.28 5.21
CA GLU A 108 1.20 -9.30 5.94
C GLU A 108 -0.06 -9.74 5.19
N ILE A 109 -0.82 -8.80 4.61
CA ILE A 109 -1.99 -9.11 3.79
C ILE A 109 -1.57 -9.91 2.54
N ARG A 110 -0.49 -9.52 1.85
CA ARG A 110 0.01 -10.30 0.71
C ARG A 110 0.42 -11.73 1.11
N ILE A 111 1.04 -11.91 2.28
CA ILE A 111 1.39 -13.23 2.79
C ILE A 111 0.14 -14.08 3.05
N ILE A 112 -0.91 -13.53 3.68
CA ILE A 112 -2.19 -14.23 3.86
C ILE A 112 -2.76 -14.67 2.50
N ARG A 113 -2.60 -13.83 1.49
CA ARG A 113 -3.02 -14.11 0.10
C ARG A 113 -2.09 -15.05 -0.66
N SER A 114 -1.10 -15.65 0.00
CA SER A 114 -0.09 -16.54 -0.58
C SER A 114 0.74 -15.87 -1.70
N MET A 115 1.00 -14.58 -1.54
CA MET A 115 1.80 -13.76 -2.46
C MET A 115 3.15 -13.40 -1.85
N SER A 116 4.02 -12.79 -2.65
CA SER A 116 5.24 -12.15 -2.14
C SER A 116 4.88 -11.01 -1.21
N ALA A 117 5.67 -10.80 -0.15
CA ALA A 117 5.50 -9.65 0.73
C ALA A 117 5.82 -8.31 0.02
N TYR A 118 6.58 -8.34 -1.08
CA TYR A 118 6.94 -7.16 -1.85
C TYR A 118 5.84 -6.74 -2.84
N ALA A 119 5.68 -5.44 -3.06
CA ALA A 119 4.80 -4.91 -4.09
C ALA A 119 5.30 -5.33 -5.47
N SER A 120 4.39 -5.56 -6.41
CA SER A 120 4.77 -5.88 -7.78
C SER A 120 3.67 -5.57 -8.76
N GLU A 121 3.97 -4.74 -9.76
CA GLU A 121 3.07 -4.49 -10.89
C GLU A 121 2.84 -5.75 -11.73
N MET A 122 3.81 -6.67 -11.77
CA MET A 122 3.69 -7.95 -12.51
C MET A 122 2.81 -8.98 -11.79
N ASN A 123 2.59 -8.83 -10.48
CA ASN A 123 1.82 -9.76 -9.69
C ASN A 123 0.94 -9.01 -8.67
N THR A 124 -0.06 -8.30 -9.18
CA THR A 124 -0.97 -7.49 -8.34
C THR A 124 -1.98 -8.33 -7.56
N GLY A 125 -2.13 -9.61 -7.86
CA GLY A 125 -3.16 -10.45 -7.25
C GLY A 125 -4.58 -9.95 -7.52
N GLY A 126 -4.85 -9.31 -8.67
CA GLY A 126 -6.17 -8.78 -8.99
C GLY A 126 -6.49 -7.41 -8.38
N VAL A 127 -5.53 -6.80 -7.69
CA VAL A 127 -5.58 -5.39 -7.31
C VAL A 127 -5.36 -4.51 -8.56
N PRO A 128 -6.03 -3.35 -8.69
CA PRO A 128 -5.84 -2.44 -9.83
C PRO A 128 -4.37 -2.06 -10.06
N ALA A 129 -3.89 -2.22 -11.29
CA ALA A 129 -2.50 -1.91 -11.66
C ALA A 129 -2.09 -0.45 -11.40
N ALA A 130 -3.06 0.47 -11.42
CA ALA A 130 -2.83 1.89 -11.10
C ALA A 130 -2.20 2.11 -9.71
N ILE A 131 -2.44 1.21 -8.76
CA ILE A 131 -1.82 1.26 -7.43
C ILE A 131 -0.31 1.03 -7.50
N TYR A 132 0.16 0.25 -8.48
CA TYR A 132 1.56 -0.13 -8.65
C TYR A 132 2.26 0.70 -9.73
N ALA A 133 1.70 1.85 -10.11
CA ALA A 133 2.28 2.67 -11.16
C ALA A 133 3.75 3.00 -10.84
N ARG A 134 4.69 2.78 -11.76
CA ARG A 134 6.14 2.97 -11.57
C ARG A 134 6.87 1.94 -10.68
N GLU A 135 6.22 0.94 -10.10
CA GLU A 135 6.94 -0.10 -9.30
C GLU A 135 8.05 -0.82 -10.10
N ASN A 136 7.90 -0.90 -11.42
CA ASN A 136 8.89 -1.53 -12.29
C ASN A 136 10.14 -0.65 -12.57
N ASN A 137 10.24 0.54 -11.97
CA ASN A 137 11.41 1.41 -12.13
C ASN A 137 12.69 0.70 -11.67
N THR A 138 13.74 0.78 -12.50
CA THR A 138 15.10 0.30 -12.17
C THR A 138 16.04 1.45 -11.77
N THR A 139 15.54 2.68 -11.84
CA THR A 139 16.24 3.91 -11.50
C THR A 139 15.36 4.69 -10.52
N HIS A 140 15.89 5.05 -9.36
CA HIS A 140 15.14 5.83 -8.36
C HIS A 140 15.78 7.20 -8.12
N VAL A 141 15.38 7.85 -7.01
CA VAL A 141 15.71 9.23 -6.64
C VAL A 141 17.13 9.64 -7.07
N ALA A 142 17.23 10.81 -7.72
CA ALA A 142 18.44 11.39 -8.30
C ALA A 142 19.04 10.65 -9.51
N GLY A 143 18.28 9.76 -10.16
CA GLY A 143 18.73 9.07 -11.38
C GLY A 143 19.69 7.91 -11.09
N VAL A 144 19.70 7.41 -9.85
CA VAL A 144 20.57 6.31 -9.44
C VAL A 144 20.03 5.00 -10.00
N ASP A 145 20.83 4.35 -10.85
CA ASP A 145 20.57 3.00 -11.36
C ASP A 145 20.88 1.97 -10.26
N ILE A 146 19.84 1.38 -9.68
CA ILE A 146 20.00 0.36 -8.63
C ILE A 146 20.45 -0.97 -9.19
N VAL A 147 20.12 -1.27 -10.44
CA VAL A 147 20.58 -2.50 -11.11
C VAL A 147 22.10 -2.44 -11.23
N ALA A 148 22.67 -1.28 -11.55
CA ALA A 148 24.12 -1.06 -11.56
C ALA A 148 24.77 -1.15 -10.16
N LEU A 149 24.03 -0.85 -9.08
CA LEU A 149 24.50 -1.00 -7.69
C LEU A 149 24.39 -2.44 -7.16
N SER A 150 23.50 -3.26 -7.73
CA SER A 150 23.43 -4.69 -7.43
C SER A 150 24.74 -5.35 -7.90
N GLN A 151 25.43 -6.05 -6.98
CA GLN A 151 26.86 -6.36 -7.09
C GLN A 151 27.31 -6.84 -8.49
N PRO A 152 28.53 -6.47 -8.94
CA PRO A 152 29.09 -6.94 -10.22
C PRO A 152 29.04 -8.46 -10.40
N LYS A 153 29.11 -9.25 -9.32
CA LYS A 153 29.04 -10.73 -9.38
C LYS A 153 27.73 -11.31 -9.92
N LEU A 154 26.61 -10.58 -9.86
CA LEU A 154 25.33 -11.03 -10.41
C LEU A 154 25.21 -10.75 -11.92
N LEU A 155 25.85 -9.70 -12.43
CA LEU A 155 25.69 -9.27 -13.82
C LEU A 155 26.51 -10.10 -14.83
N PHE A 156 27.51 -10.87 -14.38
CA PHE A 156 28.47 -11.56 -15.25
C PHE A 156 28.12 -13.01 -15.66
N GLN A 157 26.95 -13.57 -15.33
CA GLN A 157 26.76 -15.03 -15.48
C GLN A 157 25.69 -15.50 -16.48
N ASN A 158 24.65 -14.72 -16.81
CA ASN A 158 23.65 -15.00 -17.87
C ASN A 158 22.43 -14.03 -17.77
N SER A 159 21.52 -14.09 -18.75
CA SER A 159 20.26 -13.33 -18.79
C SER A 159 19.36 -13.56 -17.57
N ALA A 160 19.42 -14.73 -16.92
CA ALA A 160 18.63 -15.01 -15.72
C ALA A 160 19.14 -14.24 -14.49
N SER A 161 20.45 -14.00 -14.40
CA SER A 161 21.01 -13.18 -13.33
C SER A 161 20.74 -11.68 -13.51
N GLN A 162 20.64 -11.20 -14.76
CA GLN A 162 20.17 -9.83 -15.06
C GLN A 162 18.69 -9.65 -14.68
N MET A 163 17.82 -10.60 -15.01
CA MET A 163 16.41 -10.55 -14.58
C MET A 163 16.27 -10.57 -13.05
N ARG A 164 17.12 -11.31 -12.33
CA ARG A 164 17.14 -11.30 -10.86
C ARG A 164 17.57 -9.94 -10.29
N ALA A 165 18.59 -9.31 -10.89
CA ALA A 165 19.04 -7.98 -10.47
C ALA A 165 17.96 -6.90 -10.70
N MET A 166 17.28 -6.95 -11.85
CA MET A 166 16.14 -6.07 -12.13
C MET A 166 15.00 -6.28 -11.13
N LYS A 167 14.63 -7.54 -10.86
CA LYS A 167 13.59 -7.84 -9.88
C LYS A 167 13.97 -7.37 -8.48
N PHE A 168 15.24 -7.52 -8.08
CA PHE A 168 15.71 -7.04 -6.79
C PHE A 168 15.60 -5.51 -6.68
N ALA A 169 15.98 -4.77 -7.73
CA ALA A 169 15.82 -3.32 -7.75
C ALA A 169 14.35 -2.91 -7.58
N GLN A 170 13.46 -3.53 -8.35
CA GLN A 170 12.01 -3.27 -8.31
C GLN A 170 11.39 -3.61 -6.94
N ASP A 171 11.70 -4.78 -6.37
CA ASP A 171 11.18 -5.22 -5.06
C ASP A 171 11.71 -4.36 -3.88
N SER A 172 12.75 -3.54 -4.09
CA SER A 172 13.41 -2.78 -3.02
C SER A 172 12.76 -1.44 -2.69
N PHE A 173 11.92 -0.90 -3.59
CA PHE A 173 11.36 0.43 -3.43
C PHE A 173 9.91 0.51 -3.92
N ASP A 174 8.98 0.86 -3.04
CA ASP A 174 7.64 1.28 -3.48
C ASP A 174 7.71 2.71 -4.05
N GLU A 175 7.05 3.01 -5.16
CA GLU A 175 7.04 4.36 -5.74
C GLU A 175 5.93 5.26 -5.16
N PRO A 176 6.13 6.58 -5.00
CA PRO A 176 5.09 7.45 -4.48
C PRO A 176 3.92 7.57 -5.47
N LEU A 177 2.69 7.67 -4.97
CA LEU A 177 1.54 8.13 -5.76
C LEU A 177 1.33 9.64 -5.54
N THR A 178 0.91 10.36 -6.59
CA THR A 178 0.44 11.74 -6.43
C THR A 178 -0.94 11.77 -5.79
N LYS A 179 -1.34 12.94 -5.26
CA LYS A 179 -2.70 13.14 -4.73
C LYS A 179 -3.76 12.77 -5.76
N GLU A 180 -3.57 13.17 -7.02
CA GLU A 180 -4.52 12.91 -8.11
C GLU A 180 -4.65 11.41 -8.39
N GLU A 181 -3.53 10.68 -8.40
CA GLU A 181 -3.54 9.22 -8.56
C GLU A 181 -4.26 8.53 -7.38
N VAL A 182 -3.95 8.95 -6.14
CA VAL A 182 -4.63 8.43 -4.94
C VAL A 182 -6.14 8.67 -5.01
N LEU A 183 -6.57 9.87 -5.42
CA LEU A 183 -7.98 10.20 -5.58
C LEU A 183 -8.64 9.41 -6.72
N ALA A 184 -7.93 9.13 -7.81
CA ALA A 184 -8.44 8.30 -8.89
C ALA A 184 -8.64 6.83 -8.44
N ILE A 185 -7.76 6.32 -7.58
CA ILE A 185 -7.82 4.96 -7.04
C ILE A 185 -8.91 4.84 -5.96
N ALA A 186 -8.94 5.78 -5.00
CA ALA A 186 -9.85 5.71 -3.84
C ALA A 186 -11.23 6.30 -4.14
N GLY A 187 -11.34 7.23 -5.07
CA GLY A 187 -12.58 7.94 -5.42
C GLY A 187 -13.76 7.03 -5.75
N PRO A 188 -13.61 5.92 -6.49
CA PRO A 188 -14.70 4.97 -6.74
C PRO A 188 -15.34 4.37 -5.49
N PHE A 189 -14.65 4.41 -4.34
CA PHE A 189 -15.12 3.89 -3.06
C PHE A 189 -15.77 4.95 -2.17
N ILE A 190 -15.79 6.22 -2.57
CA ILE A 190 -16.34 7.33 -1.79
C ILE A 190 -17.73 7.70 -2.35
N LYS A 191 -18.71 7.91 -1.46
CA LYS A 191 -20.05 8.40 -1.79
C LYS A 191 -20.20 9.89 -1.47
#